data_AF-F4L0V3-F1
#
_entry.id   AF-F4L0V3-F1
#
_cell.length_a   1.000
_cell.length_b   1.000
_cell.length_c   1.000
_cell.angle_alpha   90.00
_cell.angle_beta   90.00
_cell.angle_gamma   90.00
#
_symmetry.space_group_name_H-M   'P 1'
#
loop_
_entity.id
_entity.type
_entity.pdbx_description
1 polymer ?
#
loop_
_entity_poly.entity_id
_entity_poly.type
_entity_poly.pdbx_seq_one_letter_code
_entity_poly.pdbx_strand_id
1 'polypeptide(L)'
;MTEVQIRTEVHKMVDRLDETLLAAIHSMLQTYEQKKEDDPIVGYDLNGLPLRASLLKEELLQELEGVEKGHFITIEDLEKKSEQWLTATR
;
A
#
# COMPACT_ATOMS: atom_id res chain seq x y z
N MET A 1 15.63 -28.46 -13.40
CA MET A 1 16.24 -27.11 -13.49
C MET A 1 16.04 -26.44 -12.15
N THR A 2 17.10 -25.93 -11.53
CA THR A 2 17.01 -25.17 -10.28
C THR A 2 16.75 -23.70 -10.58
N GLU A 3 16.25 -22.94 -9.60
CA GLU A 3 16.02 -21.50 -9.74
C GLU A 3 17.28 -20.74 -10.22
N VAL A 4 18.44 -21.13 -9.68
CA VAL A 4 19.75 -20.56 -10.05
C VAL A 4 20.06 -20.80 -11.53
N GLN A 5 19.74 -21.99 -12.04
CA GLN A 5 19.94 -22.33 -13.45
C GLN A 5 19.03 -21.48 -14.35
N ILE A 6 17.76 -21.31 -13.98
CA ILE A 6 16.79 -20.50 -14.73
C ILE A 6 17.24 -19.03 -14.80
N ARG A 7 17.65 -18.43 -13.67
CA ARG A 7 18.15 -17.05 -13.64
C ARG A 7 19.39 -16.86 -14.52
N THR A 8 20.30 -17.83 -14.47
CA THR A 8 21.54 -17.80 -15.27
C THR A 8 21.25 -17.86 -16.77
N GLU A 9 20.27 -18.67 -17.18
CA GLU A 9 19.87 -18.76 -18.59
C GLU A 9 19.16 -17.50 -19.07
N VAL A 10 18.24 -16.95 -18.26
CA VAL A 10 17.52 -15.70 -18.60
C VAL A 10 18.49 -14.52 -18.77
N HIS A 11 19.49 -14.35 -17.90
CA HIS A 11 20.48 -13.29 -18.07
C HIS A 11 21.25 -13.42 -19.39
N LYS A 12 21.67 -14.64 -19.75
CA LYS A 12 22.35 -14.89 -21.03
C LYS A 12 21.45 -14.63 -22.25
N MET A 13 20.14 -14.79 -22.11
CA MET A 13 19.19 -14.47 -23.18
C MET A 13 19.05 -12.96 -23.34
N VAL A 14 18.97 -12.21 -22.24
CA VAL A 14 18.86 -10.74 -22.23
C VAL A 14 20.07 -10.08 -22.90
N ASP A 15 21.28 -10.59 -22.64
CA ASP A 15 22.53 -10.05 -23.23
C ASP A 15 22.60 -10.15 -24.77
N ARG A 16 21.71 -10.94 -25.39
CA ARG A 16 21.70 -11.20 -26.83
C ARG A 16 20.54 -10.53 -27.57
N LEU A 17 19.68 -9.79 -26.86
CA LEU A 17 18.51 -9.14 -27.44
C LEU A 17 18.91 -7.85 -28.16
N ASP A 18 18.17 -7.52 -29.21
CA ASP A 18 18.24 -6.19 -29.80
C ASP A 18 17.57 -5.14 -28.91
N GLU A 19 17.89 -3.87 -29.16
CA GLU A 19 17.42 -2.73 -28.36
C GLU A 19 15.88 -2.60 -28.35
N THR A 20 15.21 -2.97 -29.45
CA THR A 20 13.75 -2.85 -29.58
C THR A 20 13.05 -3.88 -28.70
N LEU A 21 13.50 -5.14 -28.76
CA LEU A 21 12.97 -6.22 -27.96
C LEU A 21 13.34 -6.06 -26.47
N LEU A 22 14.54 -5.56 -26.18
CA LEU A 22 14.96 -5.22 -24.82
C LEU A 22 14.05 -4.14 -24.22
N ALA A 23 13.73 -3.07 -24.96
CA ALA A 23 12.82 -2.02 -24.52
C ALA A 23 11.39 -2.53 -24.26
N ALA A 24 10.91 -3.44 -25.12
CA ALA A 24 9.60 -4.08 -24.94
C ALA A 24 9.56 -4.96 -23.67
N ILE A 25 10.57 -5.80 -23.45
CA ILE A 25 10.67 -6.65 -22.26
C ILE A 25 10.83 -5.80 -20.99
N HIS A 26 11.65 -4.73 -21.04
CA HIS A 26 11.78 -3.78 -19.94
C HIS A 26 10.42 -3.17 -19.59
N SER A 27 9.65 -2.72 -20.57
CA SER A 27 8.32 -2.15 -20.36
C SER A 27 7.34 -3.17 -19.78
N MET A 28 7.39 -4.42 -20.25
CA MET A 28 6.56 -5.52 -19.72
C MET A 28 6.92 -5.86 -18.26
N LEU A 29 8.21 -5.95 -17.93
CA LEU A 29 8.69 -6.21 -16.57
C LEU A 29 8.40 -5.05 -15.63
N GLN A 30 8.54 -3.80 -16.09
CA GLN A 30 8.17 -2.61 -15.33
C GLN A 30 6.67 -2.58 -15.06
N THR A 31 5.84 -2.97 -16.03
CA THR A 31 4.38 -3.11 -15.85
C THR A 31 4.05 -4.24 -14.87
N TYR A 32 4.83 -5.32 -14.86
CA TYR A 32 4.67 -6.43 -13.91
C TYR A 32 5.07 -6.04 -12.48
N GLU A 33 6.17 -5.32 -12.30
CA GLU A 33 6.58 -4.75 -10.99
C GLU A 33 5.64 -3.64 -10.53
N GLN A 34 5.06 -2.85 -11.44
CA GLN A 34 3.97 -1.94 -11.14
C GLN A 34 2.75 -2.73 -10.68
N LYS A 35 2.30 -3.78 -11.39
CA LYS A 35 1.20 -4.68 -10.97
C LYS A 35 1.43 -5.45 -9.67
N LYS A 36 2.64 -5.45 -9.12
CA LYS A 36 2.92 -5.75 -7.71
C LYS A 36 2.27 -4.73 -6.75
N GLU A 37 1.59 -3.72 -7.31
CA GLU A 37 0.42 -2.92 -6.89
C GLU A 37 -0.73 -3.71 -6.23
N ASP A 38 -0.48 -4.87 -5.60
CA ASP A 38 -1.46 -5.51 -4.69
C ASP A 38 -1.73 -4.66 -3.42
N ASP A 39 -1.01 -3.53 -3.29
CA ASP A 39 -1.12 -2.61 -2.17
C ASP A 39 -1.18 -1.13 -2.62
N PRO A 40 -2.33 -0.68 -3.15
CA PRO A 40 -2.50 0.68 -3.67
C PRO A 40 -2.43 1.73 -2.55
N ILE A 41 -2.06 2.96 -2.93
CA ILE A 41 -2.19 4.13 -2.05
C ILE A 41 -3.67 4.48 -1.96
N VAL A 42 -4.21 4.51 -0.73
CA VAL A 42 -5.63 4.79 -0.43
C VAL A 42 -5.84 6.17 0.20
N GLY A 43 -4.77 6.86 0.57
CA GLY A 43 -4.83 8.20 1.16
C GLY A 43 -3.46 8.76 1.51
N TYR A 44 -3.46 9.89 2.21
CA TYR A 44 -2.25 10.53 2.74
C TYR A 44 -2.50 10.99 4.18
N ASP A 45 -1.47 10.96 5.01
CA ASP A 45 -1.53 11.50 6.38
C ASP A 45 -1.38 13.03 6.42
N LEU A 46 -1.41 13.61 7.63
CA LEU A 46 -1.24 15.06 7.84
C LEU A 46 0.14 15.60 7.41
N ASN A 47 1.13 14.73 7.23
CA ASN A 47 2.48 15.07 6.78
C ASN A 47 2.66 14.82 5.27
N GLY A 48 1.61 14.36 4.57
CA GLY A 48 1.66 14.02 3.15
C GLY A 48 2.31 12.66 2.84
N LEU A 49 2.47 11.79 3.84
CA LEU A 49 2.98 10.43 3.63
C LEU A 49 1.88 9.53 3.09
N PRO A 50 2.18 8.67 2.09
CA PRO A 50 1.18 7.82 1.46
C PRO A 50 0.74 6.70 2.40
N LEU A 51 -0.57 6.57 2.59
CA LEU A 51 -1.22 5.46 3.28
C LEU A 51 -1.56 4.37 2.28
N ARG A 52 -1.15 3.13 2.57
CA ARG A 52 -1.39 1.97 1.70
C ARG A 52 -2.54 1.10 2.19
N ALA A 53 -3.22 0.41 1.27
CA ALA A 53 -4.40 -0.39 1.54
C ALA A 53 -4.17 -1.53 2.57
N SER A 54 -3.02 -2.17 2.52
CA SER A 54 -2.63 -3.26 3.41
C SER A 54 -2.51 -2.80 4.85
N LEU A 55 -1.81 -1.68 5.06
CA LEU A 55 -1.59 -1.06 6.37
C LEU A 55 -2.91 -0.57 6.97
N LEU A 56 -3.71 0.16 6.18
CA LEU A 56 -5.04 0.61 6.62
C LEU A 56 -5.93 -0.57 7.02
N LYS A 57 -5.90 -1.67 6.27
CA LYS A 57 -6.68 -2.87 6.61
C LYS A 57 -6.24 -3.48 7.95
N GLU A 58 -4.95 -3.52 8.24
CA GLU A 58 -4.42 -4.02 9.52
C GLU A 58 -4.85 -3.12 10.69
N GLU A 59 -4.73 -1.80 10.55
CA GLU A 59 -5.16 -0.83 11.55
C GLU A 59 -6.65 -0.98 11.88
N LEU A 60 -7.51 -1.06 10.85
CA LEU A 60 -8.96 -1.23 11.03
C LEU A 60 -9.31 -2.55 11.73
N LEU A 61 -8.58 -3.64 11.45
CA LEU A 61 -8.79 -4.91 12.14
C LEU A 61 -8.45 -4.82 13.64
N GLN A 62 -7.38 -4.10 14.00
CA GLN A 62 -7.03 -3.86 15.40
C GLN A 62 -8.06 -2.98 16.11
N GLU A 63 -8.57 -1.95 15.44
CA GLU A 63 -9.65 -1.11 15.99
C GLU A 63 -10.93 -1.92 16.25
N LEU A 64 -11.31 -2.81 15.32
CA LEU A 64 -12.45 -3.70 15.51
C LEU A 64 -12.30 -4.60 16.76
N GLU A 65 -11.12 -5.18 16.98
CA GLU A 65 -10.86 -5.92 18.22
C GLU A 65 -10.95 -5.03 19.47
N GLY A 66 -10.51 -3.77 19.36
CA GLY A 66 -10.64 -2.77 20.42
C GLY A 66 -12.10 -2.54 20.79
N VAL A 67 -12.96 -2.36 19.79
CA VAL A 67 -14.40 -2.20 19.94
C VAL A 67 -15.03 -3.42 20.61
N GLU A 68 -14.67 -4.63 20.19
CA GLU A 68 -15.13 -5.88 20.85
C GLU A 68 -14.73 -5.94 22.33
N LYS A 69 -13.56 -5.39 22.68
CA LYS A 69 -13.06 -5.29 24.06
C LYS A 69 -13.64 -4.08 24.83
N GLY A 70 -14.57 -3.34 24.24
CA GLY A 70 -15.24 -2.19 24.86
C GLY A 70 -14.54 -0.83 24.68
N HIS A 71 -13.50 -0.75 23.85
CA HIS A 71 -12.80 0.49 23.52
C HIS A 71 -13.51 1.22 22.37
N PHE A 72 -14.70 1.73 22.63
CA PHE A 72 -15.45 2.57 21.70
C PHE A 72 -15.98 3.81 22.41
N ILE A 73 -16.45 4.78 21.62
CA ILE A 73 -17.25 5.90 22.12
C ILE A 73 -18.61 5.84 21.45
N THR A 74 -19.66 6.30 22.15
CA THR A 74 -20.97 6.44 21.49
C THR A 74 -21.00 7.70 20.63
N ILE A 75 -22.04 7.81 19.80
CA ILE A 75 -22.27 9.03 19.02
C ILE A 75 -22.45 10.24 19.95
N GLU A 76 -23.17 10.08 21.06
CA GLU A 76 -23.37 11.14 22.06
C GLU A 76 -22.06 11.58 22.73
N ASP A 77 -21.13 10.65 22.96
CA ASP A 77 -19.80 10.97 23.48
C ASP A 77 -18.94 11.71 22.44
N LEU A 78 -19.07 11.35 21.16
CA LEU A 78 -18.42 12.04 20.04
C LEU A 78 -18.95 13.47 19.89
N GLU A 79 -20.26 13.67 19.93
CA GLU A 79 -20.90 15.00 19.86
C GLU A 79 -20.34 15.93 20.94
N LYS A 80 -20.34 15.49 22.21
CA LYS A 80 -19.77 16.25 23.33
C LYS A 80 -18.29 16.59 23.14
N LYS A 81 -17.50 15.67 22.59
CA LYS A 81 -16.07 15.92 22.30
C LYS A 81 -15.91 16.95 21.19
N SER A 82 -16.72 16.85 20.13
CA SER A 82 -16.64 17.74 18.97
C SER A 82 -16.98 19.20 19.29
N GLU A 83 -17.81 19.45 20.31
CA GLU A 83 -18.12 20.81 20.78
C GLU A 83 -16.86 21.61 21.16
N GLN A 84 -15.82 20.92 21.66
CA GLN A 84 -14.55 21.53 22.04
C GLN A 84 -13.69 21.98 20.85
N TRP A 85 -13.93 21.43 19.66
CA TRP A 85 -13.16 21.77 18.46
C TRP A 85 -13.52 23.15 17.92
N LEU A 86 -14.76 23.60 18.14
CA LEU A 86 -15.25 24.93 17.73
C LEU A 86 -14.75 26.04 18.64
N THR A 87 -14.36 25.73 19.88
CA THR A 87 -13.80 26.71 20.82
C THR A 87 -12.32 27.00 20.56
N ALA A 88 -11.58 26.06 19.97
CA ALA A 88 -10.15 26.21 19.67
C ALA A 88 -9.85 27.13 18.47
N THR A 89 -10.87 27.52 17.70
CA THR A 89 -10.77 28.39 16.52
C THR A 89 -11.21 29.84 16.75
N ARG A 90 -11.52 30.23 18.00
CA ARG A 90 -11.87 31.61 18.39
C ARG A 90 -10.74 32.33 19.10
#